data_AF-A0AAW8AKM0-F1
#
_entry.id   AF-A0AAW8AKM0-F1
#
_cell.length_a   1.000
_cell.length_b   1.000
_cell.length_c   1.000
_cell.angle_alpha   90.00
_cell.angle_beta   90.00
_cell.angle_gamma   90.00
#
_symmetry.space_group_name_H-M   'P 1'
#
loop_
_entity.id
_entity.type
_entity.pdbx_description
1 polymer ?
#
loop_
_entity_poly.entity_id
_entity_poly.type
_entity_poly.pdbx_seq_one_letter_code
_entity_poly.pdbx_strand_id
1 'polypeptide(L)'
;NIPRWRATALAAYRFNEQWSASLAARYSGRQYRTLNNADVNGFAYMGVSKYATADLRVLWKIDRQWSAAFGIDNLNNYRYWNFHNYPQRS
;
A
#
# COMPACT_ATOMS: atom_id res chain seq x y z
N ASN A 1 18.07 0.18 -4.94
CA ASN A 1 16.95 1.15 -4.82
C ASN A 1 16.50 1.20 -3.38
N ILE A 2 17.05 2.10 -2.56
CA ILE A 2 16.66 2.26 -1.14
C ILE A 2 16.26 3.72 -0.96
N PRO A 3 15.03 4.01 -0.50
CA PRO A 3 14.61 5.38 -0.25
C PRO A 3 15.33 5.92 0.99
N ARG A 4 15.55 7.24 1.04
CA ARG A 4 16.02 7.89 2.28
C ARG A 4 15.02 7.75 3.42
N TRP A 5 13.73 7.72 3.10
CA TRP A 5 12.64 7.60 4.06
C TRP A 5 11.67 6.52 3.62
N ARG A 6 11.32 5.63 4.55
CA ARG A 6 10.26 4.65 4.40
C ARG A 6 9.49 4.56 5.71
N ALA A 7 8.16 4.54 5.61
CA ALA A 7 7.29 4.41 6.77
C ALA A 7 6.13 3.48 6.45
N THR A 8 5.74 2.68 7.44
CA THR A 8 4.56 1.83 7.40
C THR A 8 3.80 2.02 8.69
N ALA A 9 2.50 2.24 8.60
CA ALA A 9 1.60 2.31 9.74
C ALA A 9 0.39 1.43 9.50
N LEU A 10 -0.12 0.81 10.56
CA LEU A 10 -1.37 0.06 10.54
C LEU A 10 -2.15 0.41 11.80
N ALA A 11 -3.41 0.79 11.61
CA ALA A 11 -4.37 0.98 12.68
C ALA A 11 -5.49 -0.03 12.51
N ALA A 12 -5.90 -0.68 13.59
CA ALA A 12 -7.04 -1.57 13.61
C ALA A 12 -7.97 -1.15 14.76
N TYR A 13 -9.27 -1.24 14.50
CA TYR A 13 -10.30 -0.88 15.46
C TYR A 13 -11.41 -1.92 15.44
N ARG A 14 -11.80 -2.38 16.64
CA ARG A 14 -12.93 -3.27 16.84
C ARG A 14 -14.12 -2.42 17.29
N PHE A 15 -15.11 -2.27 16.42
CA PHE A 15 -16.30 -1.48 16.72
C PHE A 15 -17.20 -2.16 17.74
N ASN A 16 -17.36 -3.49 17.64
CA ASN A 16 -18.13 -4.31 18.56
C ASN A 16 -17.71 -5.78 18.44
N GLU A 17 -18.51 -6.70 18.98
CA GLU A 17 -18.16 -8.11 18.97
C GLU A 17 -18.02 -8.72 17.57
N GLN A 18 -18.80 -8.21 16.61
CA GLN A 18 -18.92 -8.74 15.25
C GLN A 18 -18.07 -7.98 14.23
N TRP A 19 -17.82 -6.69 14.42
CA TRP A 19 -17.22 -5.83 13.39
C TRP A 19 -15.86 -5.27 13.80
N SER A 20 -14.90 -5.35 12.87
CA SER A 20 -13.62 -4.66 12.98
C SER A 20 -13.15 -4.15 11.62
N ALA A 21 -12.34 -3.10 11.63
CA ALA A 21 -11.68 -2.60 10.44
C ALA A 21 -10.21 -2.31 10.71
N SER A 22 -9.42 -2.32 9.64
CA SER A 22 -8.02 -1.90 9.66
C SER A 22 -7.72 -1.01 8.46
N LEU A 23 -6.91 0.01 8.71
CA LEU A 23 -6.33 0.89 7.69
C LEU A 23 -4.81 0.75 7.77
N ALA A 24 -4.19 0.37 6.65
CA ALA A 24 -2.74 0.35 6.50
C ALA A 24 -2.31 1.50 5.58
N ALA A 25 -1.19 2.15 5.90
CA ALA A 25 -0.58 3.17 5.06
C ALA A 25 0.90 2.86 4.88
N ARG A 26 1.39 2.97 3.64
CA ARG A 26 2.81 2.76 3.29
C ARG A 26 3.32 3.95 2.50
N TYR A 27 4.48 4.45 2.92
CA TYR A 27 5.21 5.53 2.25
C TYR A 27 6.63 5.09 1.94
N SER A 28 7.10 5.41 0.74
CA SER A 28 8.49 5.32 0.33
C SER A 28 8.85 6.58 -0.44
N GLY A 29 9.93 7.24 -0.01
CA GLY A 29 10.46 8.43 -0.65
C GLY A 29 11.06 8.16 -2.04
N ARG A 30 11.72 9.17 -2.61
CA ARG A 30 12.39 9.02 -3.91
C ARG A 30 13.42 7.90 -3.85
N GLN A 31 13.42 7.07 -4.88
CA GLN A 31 14.36 5.99 -5.10
C GLN A 31 15.07 6.22 -6.43
N TYR A 32 16.24 5.65 -6.56
CA TYR A 32 17.07 5.70 -7.76
C TYR A 32 17.47 4.28 -8.15
N ARG A 33 17.61 4.06 -9.45
CA ARG A 33 18.08 2.81 -10.04
C ARG A 33 19.54 2.92 -10.46
N THR A 34 19.96 4.11 -10.87
CA THR A 34 21.36 4.42 -11.19
C THR A 34 22.18 4.64 -9.91
N LEU A 35 23.45 4.18 -9.92
CA LEU A 35 24.34 4.31 -8.76
C LEU A 35 24.69 5.77 -8.42
N ASN A 36 24.68 6.65 -9.43
CA ASN A 36 24.92 8.08 -9.28
C ASN A 36 23.64 8.88 -9.01
N ASN A 37 22.49 8.23 -8.81
CA ASN A 37 21.21 8.87 -8.55
C ASN A 37 20.77 9.88 -9.63
N ALA A 38 21.11 9.63 -10.89
CA ALA A 38 20.81 10.53 -12.01
C ALA A 38 19.44 10.26 -12.66
N ASP A 39 18.66 9.28 -12.17
CA ASP A 39 17.33 8.99 -12.71
C ASP A 39 16.41 10.22 -12.67
N VAL A 40 15.95 10.67 -13.85
CA VAL A 40 15.08 11.84 -14.00
C VAL A 40 13.59 11.50 -13.90
N ASN A 41 13.19 10.28 -14.29
CA ASN A 41 11.80 9.83 -14.24
C ASN A 41 11.69 8.44 -13.60
N GLY A 42 11.10 8.40 -12.41
CA GLY A 42 10.83 7.14 -11.69
C GLY A 42 9.49 6.48 -12.04
N PHE A 43 8.63 7.13 -12.85
CA PHE A 43 7.27 6.69 -13.18
C PHE A 43 7.20 6.17 -14.63
N ALA A 44 8.08 5.23 -14.97
CA ALA A 44 8.18 4.66 -16.31
C ALA A 44 8.62 3.19 -16.26
N TYR A 45 8.49 2.48 -17.39
CA TYR A 45 9.05 1.14 -17.55
C TYR A 45 10.55 1.16 -17.23
N MET A 46 11.01 0.15 -16.52
CA MET A 46 12.36 0.05 -15.94
C MET A 46 12.69 1.07 -14.84
N GLY A 47 11.79 2.00 -14.50
CA GLY A 47 11.96 2.99 -13.44
C GLY A 47 11.66 2.47 -12.03
N VAL A 48 11.93 3.30 -11.03
CA VAL A 48 11.53 3.09 -9.64
C VAL A 48 10.88 4.36 -9.07
N SER A 49 9.66 4.24 -8.56
CA SER A 49 8.89 5.40 -8.10
C SER A 49 9.01 5.59 -6.58
N LYS A 50 8.79 6.83 -6.13
CA LYS A 50 8.24 7.06 -4.78
C LYS A 50 6.79 6.58 -4.74
N TYR A 51 6.27 6.25 -3.56
CA TYR A 51 4.87 5.89 -3.42
C TYR A 51 4.31 6.25 -2.04
N ALA A 52 3.00 6.46 -2.02
CA ALA A 52 2.20 6.57 -0.82
C ALA A 52 0.88 5.84 -1.08
N THR A 53 0.68 4.68 -0.49
CA THR A 53 -0.52 3.85 -0.68
C THR A 53 -1.23 3.64 0.65
N ALA A 54 -2.54 3.43 0.58
CA ALA A 54 -3.35 3.02 1.72
C ALA A 54 -4.19 1.80 1.36
N ASP A 55 -4.38 0.89 2.30
CA ASP A 55 -5.25 -0.29 2.15
C ASP A 55 -6.28 -0.30 3.27
N LEU A 56 -7.52 -0.66 2.94
CA LEU A 56 -8.62 -0.78 3.89
C LEU A 56 -9.08 -2.23 3.94
N ARG A 57 -9.36 -2.73 5.14
CA ARG A 57 -10.03 -4.03 5.31
C ARG A 57 -11.09 -3.93 6.39
N VAL A 58 -12.26 -4.51 6.13
CA VAL A 58 -13.36 -4.68 7.08
C VAL A 58 -13.61 -6.17 7.26
N LEU A 59 -13.79 -6.60 8.50
CA LEU A 59 -14.12 -7.96 8.87
C LEU A 59 -15.46 -7.98 9.62
N TRP A 60 -16.33 -8.89 9.19
CA TRP A 60 -17.58 -9.24 9.85
C TRP A 60 -17.52 -10.68 10.36
N LYS A 61 -17.65 -10.87 11.66
CA LYS A 61 -17.89 -12.17 12.28
C LYS A 61 -19.39 -12.42 12.29
N ILE A 62 -19.83 -13.34 11.44
CA ILE A 62 -21.24 -13.71 11.30
C ILE A 62 -21.65 -14.55 12.53
N ASP A 63 -20.82 -15.52 12.90
CA ASP A 63 -20.95 -16.31 14.12
C ASP A 63 -19.55 -16.82 14.58
N ARG A 64 -19.53 -17.88 15.40
CA ARG A 64 -18.29 -18.49 15.90
C ARG A 64 -17.46 -19.20 14.83
N GLN A 65 -18.08 -19.65 13.75
CA GLN A 65 -17.52 -20.49 12.70
C GLN A 65 -17.32 -19.71 11.38
N TRP A 66 -18.14 -18.68 11.13
CA TRP A 66 -18.16 -17.96 9.87
C TRP A 66 -17.76 -16.48 10.02
N SER A 67 -16.96 -16.03 9.07
CA SER A 67 -16.60 -14.62 8.91
C SER A 67 -16.51 -14.26 7.44
N ALA A 68 -16.88 -13.02 7.12
CA ALA A 68 -16.72 -12.44 5.80
C ALA A 68 -15.79 -11.23 5.91
N ALA A 69 -14.97 -11.00 4.89
CA ALA A 69 -14.10 -9.83 4.83
C ALA A 69 -14.19 -9.16 3.46
N PHE A 70 -14.12 -7.85 3.49
CA PHE A 70 -14.01 -7.01 2.31
C PHE A 70 -12.77 -6.12 2.47
N GLY A 71 -12.01 -5.96 1.40
CA GLY A 71 -10.82 -5.12 1.39
C GLY A 71 -10.68 -4.34 0.10
N ILE A 72 -9.98 -3.21 0.20
CA ILE A 72 -9.53 -2.42 -0.94
C ILE A 72 -8.03 -2.21 -0.75
N ASP A 73 -7.24 -2.79 -1.64
CA ASP A 73 -5.80 -2.52 -1.70
C ASP A 73 -5.56 -1.28 -2.57
N ASN A 74 -4.56 -0.48 -2.21
CA ASN A 74 -4.24 0.76 -2.92
C ASN A 74 -5.49 1.65 -3.12
N LEU A 75 -6.18 1.94 -2.02
CA LEU A 75 -7.43 2.70 -1.92
C LEU A 75 -7.37 4.02 -2.71
N ASN A 76 -6.23 4.72 -2.64
CA ASN A 76 -5.99 5.97 -3.33
C ASN A 76 -5.56 5.81 -4.81
N ASN A 77 -5.50 4.57 -5.32
CA ASN A 77 -5.12 4.19 -6.67
C ASN A 77 -3.82 4.86 -7.16
N TYR A 78 -2.82 4.89 -6.28
CA TYR A 78 -1.52 5.43 -6.61
C TYR A 78 -0.86 4.53 -7.65
N ARG A 79 -0.38 5.10 -8.75
CA ARG A 79 0.34 4.38 -9.81
C ARG A 79 1.83 4.53 -9.59
N TYR A 80 2.52 3.43 -9.32
CA TYR A 80 3.94 3.42 -8.99
C TYR A 80 4.64 2.22 -9.60
N TRP A 81 5.95 2.35 -9.76
CA TRP A 81 6.77 1.42 -10.52
C TRP A 81 7.90 0.85 -9.67
N ASN A 82 8.21 -0.41 -9.95
CA ASN A 82 9.53 -0.99 -9.75
C ASN A 82 9.78 -1.95 -10.92
N PHE A 83 10.52 -1.48 -11.93
CA PHE A 83 10.69 -2.12 -13.23
C PHE A 83 9.39 -2.21 -14.07
N HIS A 84 8.29 -2.66 -13.48
CA HIS A 84 6.93 -2.67 -14.02
C HIS A 84 5.98 -1.93 -13.07
N ASN A 85 4.75 -1.68 -13.53
CA ASN A 85 3.70 -1.14 -12.66
C ASN A 85 3.39 -2.12 -11.53
N TYR A 86 3.21 -1.60 -10.32
CA TYR A 86 2.56 -2.34 -9.25
C TYR A 86 1.05 -2.49 -9.50
N PRO A 87 0.37 -3.42 -8.81
CA PRO A 87 -1.07 -3.48 -8.80
C PRO A 87 -1.71 -2.12 -8.49
N GLN A 88 -2.74 -1.81 -9.28
CA GLN A 88 -3.61 -0.66 -9.04
C GLN A 88 -4.64 -1.03 -7.97
N ARG A 89 -5.63 -0.17 -7.74
CA ARG A 89 -6.69 -0.47 -6.79
C ARG A 89 -7.41 -1.77 -7.14
N SER A 90 -7.60 -2.63 -6.14
CA SER A 90 -8.33 -3.90 -6.22
C SER A 90 -9.17 -4.14 -4.98
#